data_AF-A0A3P7MFV6-F1
#
_entry.id   AF-A0A3P7MFV6-F1
#
_cell.length_a   1.000
_cell.length_b   1.000
_cell.length_c   1.000
_cell.angle_alpha   90.00
_cell.angle_beta   90.00
_cell.angle_gamma   90.00
#
_symmetry.space_group_name_H-M   'P 1'
#
loop_
_entity.id
_entity.type
_entity.pdbx_description
1 polymer ?
#
loop_
_entity_poly.entity_id
_entity_poly.type
_entity_poly.pdbx_seq_one_letter_code
_entity_poly.pdbx_strand_id
1 'polypeptide(L)' 'GVPDLDGMTGGLYDKNFVGCIADIRLNNVRMDLMANAIDGRNVRPCDQWMTKTTSLRNGKKKR' A
#
# COMPACT_ATOMS: atom_id res chain seq x y z
N GLY A 1 12.50 -7.23 3.37
CA GLY A 1 13.24 -6.32 2.46
C GLY A 1 13.39 -6.91 1.07
N VAL A 2 13.18 -6.11 0.00
CA VAL A 2 13.01 -6.57 -1.40
C VAL A 2 14.24 -7.34 -1.92
N PRO A 3 14.05 -8.50 -2.56
CA PRO A 3 15.13 -9.31 -3.13
C PRO A 3 15.70 -8.74 -4.45
N ASP A 4 16.85 -9.28 -4.86
CA ASP A 4 17.58 -8.90 -6.09
C ASP A 4 16.73 -9.10 -7.36
N LEU A 5 16.48 -8.01 -8.10
CA LEU A 5 15.63 -8.01 -9.29
C LEU A 5 16.26 -8.77 -10.45
N ASP A 6 17.55 -8.57 -10.67
CA ASP A 6 18.27 -9.20 -11.78
C ASP A 6 18.26 -10.72 -11.61
N GLY A 7 18.59 -11.22 -10.40
CA GLY A 7 18.57 -12.63 -10.09
C GLY A 7 17.17 -13.27 -10.07
N MET A 8 16.14 -12.55 -9.61
CA MET A 8 14.78 -13.11 -9.54
C MET A 8 14.02 -13.08 -10.86
N THR A 9 14.34 -12.12 -11.73
CA THR A 9 13.61 -11.92 -12.98
C THR A 9 14.44 -12.31 -14.21
N GLY A 10 15.72 -12.68 -14.02
CA GLY A 10 16.64 -12.96 -15.12
C GLY A 10 16.98 -11.72 -15.94
N GLY A 11 17.00 -10.54 -15.31
CA GLY A 11 17.20 -9.25 -15.97
C GLY A 11 15.99 -8.76 -16.79
N LEU A 12 14.81 -9.34 -16.60
CA LEU A 12 13.59 -8.93 -17.32
C LEU A 12 13.05 -7.58 -16.84
N TYR A 13 13.24 -7.27 -15.55
CA TYR A 13 12.78 -6.01 -14.95
C TYR A 13 13.93 -5.30 -14.25
N ASP A 14 14.13 -4.04 -14.61
CA ASP A 14 15.10 -3.14 -13.96
C ASP A 14 14.48 -2.32 -12.81
N LYS A 15 13.15 -2.41 -12.64
CA LYS A 15 12.39 -1.61 -11.66
C LYS A 15 11.35 -2.44 -10.93
N ASN A 16 11.18 -2.11 -9.65
CA ASN A 16 10.10 -2.64 -8.82
C ASN A 16 8.75 -2.00 -9.16
N PHE A 17 7.68 -2.64 -8.70
CA PHE A 17 6.33 -2.08 -8.77
C PHE A 17 6.23 -0.76 -7.98
N VAL A 18 5.73 0.28 -8.64
CA VAL A 18 5.41 1.58 -8.03
C VAL A 18 3.96 1.89 -8.32
N GLY A 19 3.11 1.75 -7.30
CA GLY A 19 1.68 1.96 -7.46
C GLY A 19 0.90 1.51 -6.23
N CYS A 20 -0.39 1.26 -6.45
CA CYS A 20 -1.34 0.88 -5.43
C CYS A 20 -1.82 -0.55 -5.63
N ILE A 21 -1.80 -1.34 -4.55
CA ILE A 21 -2.32 -2.71 -4.52
C ILE A 21 -3.39 -2.78 -3.43
N ALA A 22 -4.53 -3.39 -3.77
CA ALA A 22 -5.64 -3.62 -2.85
C ALA A 22 -6.24 -5.01 -3.10
N ASP A 23 -6.98 -5.53 -2.11
CA ASP A 23 -7.69 -6.82 -2.13
C ASP A 23 -6.81 -8.03 -2.53
N ILE A 24 -5.81 -8.33 -1.70
CA ILE A 24 -4.98 -9.53 -1.87
C ILE A 24 -5.66 -10.73 -1.20
N ARG A 25 -5.72 -11.85 -1.91
CA ARG A 25 -6.20 -13.13 -1.39
C ARG A 25 -5.13 -14.20 -1.53
N LEU A 26 -4.83 -14.88 -0.43
CA LEU A 26 -3.92 -16.02 -0.39
C LEU A 26 -4.69 -17.23 0.13
N ASN A 27 -4.70 -18.33 -0.62
CA ASN A 27 -5.44 -19.54 -0.27
C ASN A 27 -6.90 -19.25 0.14
N ASN A 28 -7.61 -18.45 -0.67
CA ASN A 28 -8.98 -17.97 -0.41
C ASN A 28 -9.18 -17.01 0.79
N VAL A 29 -8.17 -16.77 1.61
CA VAL A 29 -8.21 -15.84 2.75
C VAL A 29 -7.88 -14.43 2.27
N ARG A 30 -8.72 -13.45 2.64
CA ARG A 30 -8.43 -12.03 2.40
C ARG A 30 -7.36 -11.56 3.38
N MET A 31 -6.30 -10.96 2.84
CA MET A 31 -5.23 -10.39 3.64
C MET A 31 -5.46 -8.90 3.87
N ASP A 32 -5.42 -8.49 5.13
CA ASP A 32 -5.29 -7.09 5.49
C ASP A 32 -3.82 -6.67 5.32
N LEU A 33 -3.55 -5.81 4.35
CA LEU A 33 -2.20 -5.35 4.03
C LEU A 33 -1.54 -4.53 5.15
N MET A 34 -2.31 -4.03 6.12
CA MET A 34 -1.81 -3.25 7.26
C MET A 34 -1.76 -4.09 8.54
N ALA A 35 -2.75 -4.96 8.75
CA ALA A 35 -2.85 -5.76 9.97
C ALA A 35 -2.12 -7.11 9.90
N ASN A 36 -2.06 -7.75 8.73
CA ASN A 36 -1.47 -9.08 8.54
C ASN A 36 -0.04 -9.03 7.94
N ALA A 37 0.56 -7.84 7.84
CA ALA A 37 1.88 -7.68 7.26
C ALA A 37 2.99 -8.16 8.20
N ILE A 38 3.91 -8.99 7.69
CA ILE A 38 5.10 -9.45 8.43
C ILE A 38 6.19 -8.36 8.43
N ASP A 39 6.39 -7.67 7.30
CA ASP A 39 7.36 -6.58 7.11
C ASP A 39 6.83 -5.61 6.03
N GLY A 40 7.25 -4.35 6.08
CA GLY A 40 6.87 -3.32 5.13
C GLY A 40 7.94 -2.25 4.99
N ARG A 41 8.30 -1.89 3.75
CA ARG A 41 9.22 -0.78 3.46
C ARG A 41 8.62 0.15 2.43
N ASN A 42 8.57 1.45 2.77
CA ASN A 42 8.00 2.50 1.93
C ASN A 42 6.53 2.26 1.51
N VAL A 43 5.78 1.50 2.32
CA VAL A 43 4.33 1.29 2.12
C VAL A 43 3.58 2.51 2.64
N ARG A 44 2.67 3.05 1.83
CA ARG A 44 1.81 4.19 2.17
C ARG A 44 0.37 3.89 1.76
N PRO A 45 -0.63 4.44 2.45
CA PRO A 45 -2.01 4.38 1.98
C PRO A 45 -2.15 5.02 0.59
N CYS A 46 -2.99 4.44 -0.24
CA CYS A 46 -3.30 4.97 -1.56
C CYS A 46 -4.04 6.31 -1.46
N ASP A 47 -3.62 7.30 -2.25
CA ASP A 47 -4.19 8.65 -2.23
C ASP A 47 -5.69 8.66 -2.56
N GLN A 48 -6.14 7.74 -3.43
CA GLN A 48 -7.55 7.58 -3.81
C GLN A 48 -8.46 7.25 -2.60
N TRP A 49 -7.91 6.59 -1.57
CA TRP A 49 -8.64 6.26 -0.34
C TRP A 49 -8.72 7.46 0.63
N MET A 50 -7.83 8.46 0.50
CA MET A 50 -7.76 9.61 1.42
C MET A 50 -8.79 10.71 1.14
N THR A 51 -9.76 10.50 0.24
CA THR A 51 -10.73 11.52 -0.20
C THR A 51 -11.87 11.83 0.78
N LYS A 52 -11.78 11.46 2.07
CA LYS A 52 -12.86 11.73 3.05
C LYS A 52 -12.48 12.37 4.39
N THR A 53 -11.31 12.97 4.55
CA THR A 53 -10.97 13.63 5.85
C THR A 53 -10.44 15.06 5.77
N THR A 54 -10.38 15.70 4.59
CA THR A 54 -10.00 17.12 4.50
C THR A 54 -11.19 18.08 4.70
N SER A 55 -11.99 17.87 5.76
CA SER A 55 -12.81 18.94 6.38
C SER A 55 -13.18 18.72 7.85
N LEU A 56 -12.59 17.72 8.54
CA LEU A 56 -12.77 17.57 9.99
C LEU A 56 -11.42 17.57 10.71
N ARG A 57 -10.61 18.61 10.47
CA ARG A 57 -9.62 19.05 11.45
C ARG A 57 -10.27 20.12 12.32
N ASN A 58 -10.67 19.70 13.52
CA ASN A 58 -10.85 20.46 14.75
C ASN A 58 -10.89 22.00 14.62
N GLY A 59 -12.09 22.61 14.65
CA GLY A 59 -12.21 24.07 14.80
C GLY A 59 -13.54 24.68 14.34
N LYS A 60 -14.57 24.62 15.20
CA LYS A 60 -15.76 25.51 15.24
C LYS A 60 -16.57 25.67 13.94
N LYS A 61 -17.76 25.05 13.89
CA LYS A 61 -18.89 25.62 13.13
C LYS A 61 -19.19 27.01 13.71
N LYS A 62 -18.89 28.08 12.95
CA LYS A 62 -19.48 29.41 13.20
C LYS A 62 -20.99 29.30 12.97
N ARG A 63 -21.74 29.97 13.85
CA ARG A 63 -23.21 30.06 13.88
C ARG A 63 -23.79 30.42 12.52
#